data_AF-A0A4Q5RYS8-F1
#
_entry.id   AF-A0A4Q5RYS8-F1
#
_cell.length_a   1.000
_cell.length_b   1.000
_cell.length_c   1.000
_cell.angle_alpha   90.00
_cell.angle_beta   90.00
_cell.angle_gamma   90.00
#
_symmetry.space_group_name_H-M   'P 1'
#
loop_
_entity.id
_entity.type
_entity.pdbx_description
1 polymer ?
#
loop_
_entity_poly.entity_id
_entity_poly.type
_entity_poly.pdbx_seq_one_letter_code
_entity_poly.pdbx_strand_id
1 'polypeptide(L)'
;MFSQAARLALFMCPVLAISAPTASAAVQRGVDGRNVTRVFHTGPGSFEQTENGRWIEFGDDGRLIHQFEERRRDANRIELFDTSRGVRVWIDLRTREISGAPAFGSTRLLYRITDIDAGQRGRGWRGRRGGDNGGGWDRGNGGRGPDRGPNRGPDRGNGGSGWGRESTRSIEVGPIWNQRDAETKCANKAREMRGEWTGQWSTTVQGRMSVCEIRFR
;
A
#
# COMPACT_ATOMS: atom_id res chain seq x y z
N MET A 1 74.16 -3.05 33.66
CA MET A 1 73.26 -3.84 34.51
C MET A 1 71.95 -3.08 34.66
N PHE A 2 70.87 -3.65 34.10
CA PHE A 2 69.43 -3.40 34.29
C PHE A 2 68.84 -1.98 34.06
N SER A 3 67.60 -1.77 33.62
CA SER A 3 66.55 -2.50 32.87
C SER A 3 65.27 -1.65 33.03
N GLN A 4 64.48 -1.54 31.95
CA GLN A 4 63.02 -1.30 31.97
C GLN A 4 62.49 0.08 32.42
N ALA A 5 61.35 0.58 31.93
CA ALA A 5 60.45 0.21 30.85
C ALA A 5 59.53 1.41 30.61
N ALA A 6 59.23 1.70 29.34
CA ALA A 6 58.21 2.67 28.95
C ALA A 6 56.83 2.16 29.40
N ARG A 7 56.15 2.96 30.22
CA ARG A 7 54.75 2.71 30.57
C ARG A 7 53.86 3.46 29.58
N LEU A 8 53.30 2.72 28.62
CA LEU A 8 52.13 3.16 27.85
C LEU A 8 50.95 3.28 28.80
N ALA A 9 50.47 4.51 29.02
CA ALA A 9 49.15 4.74 29.59
C ALA A 9 48.14 4.89 28.45
N LEU A 10 47.41 3.81 28.18
CA LEU A 10 46.19 3.80 27.37
C LEU A 10 45.13 4.65 28.08
N PHE A 11 44.89 5.87 27.61
CA PHE A 11 43.72 6.64 28.03
C PHE A 11 42.52 6.19 27.19
N MET A 12 41.62 5.47 27.86
CA MET A 12 40.33 5.04 27.32
C MET A 12 39.55 6.24 26.80
N CYS A 13 39.21 6.19 25.51
CA CYS A 13 38.23 7.05 24.90
C CYS A 13 36.84 6.64 25.44
N PRO A 14 36.08 7.51 26.15
CA PRO A 14 34.70 7.19 26.45
C PRO A 14 33.92 7.33 25.15
N VAL A 15 33.66 6.20 24.48
CA VAL A 15 32.65 6.14 23.44
C VAL A 15 31.31 6.41 24.13
N LEU A 16 30.83 7.64 24.02
CA LEU A 16 29.43 7.97 24.23
C LEU A 16 28.63 7.18 23.19
N ALA A 17 28.20 5.99 23.57
CA ALA A 17 27.15 5.27 22.86
C ALA A 17 25.89 6.13 22.96
N ILE A 18 25.63 6.96 21.95
CA ILE A 18 24.31 7.50 21.72
C ILE A 18 23.42 6.28 21.51
N SER A 19 22.62 5.96 22.52
CA SER A 19 21.57 4.95 22.43
C SER A 19 20.71 5.30 21.23
N ALA A 20 20.85 4.53 20.15
CA ALA A 20 19.84 4.51 19.11
C ALA A 20 18.49 4.25 19.78
N PRO A 21 17.39 4.87 19.36
CA PRO A 21 16.08 4.46 19.83
C PRO A 21 15.85 3.01 19.36
N THR A 22 16.16 2.03 20.21
CA THR A 22 15.55 0.70 20.15
C THR A 22 14.14 0.84 20.70
N ALA A 23 13.25 1.33 19.85
CA ALA A 23 11.81 1.28 20.09
C ALA A 23 11.11 0.77 18.84
N SER A 24 11.04 -0.55 18.81
CA SER A 24 10.11 -1.44 18.13
C SER A 24 10.01 -1.34 16.60
N ALA A 25 10.42 -2.44 15.97
CA ALA A 25 9.62 -3.02 14.91
C ALA A 25 8.13 -2.88 15.27
N ALA A 26 7.47 -1.86 14.71
CA ALA A 26 6.02 -1.77 14.72
C ALA A 26 5.53 -3.11 14.20
N VAL A 27 4.90 -3.87 15.11
CA VAL A 27 4.11 -5.08 14.91
C VAL A 27 3.95 -5.37 13.42
N GLN A 28 4.70 -6.35 12.92
CA GLN A 28 4.40 -7.03 11.66
C GLN A 28 2.88 -7.24 11.67
N ARG A 29 2.14 -6.76 10.66
CA ARG A 29 0.67 -6.60 10.66
C ARG A 29 -0.15 -7.90 10.92
N GLY A 30 0.46 -8.97 11.45
CA GLY A 30 -0.09 -10.31 11.53
C GLY A 30 -0.29 -10.91 10.14
N VAL A 31 0.29 -10.29 9.10
CA VAL A 31 0.13 -10.69 7.71
C VAL A 31 1.15 -11.76 7.38
N ASP A 32 0.65 -12.95 7.12
CA ASP A 32 1.40 -14.13 6.72
C ASP A 32 0.69 -14.80 5.54
N GLY A 33 1.20 -15.95 5.13
CA GLY A 33 0.65 -16.67 3.99
C GLY A 33 -0.77 -17.13 4.23
N ARG A 34 -1.29 -17.18 5.47
CA ARG A 34 -2.67 -17.60 5.77
C ARG A 34 -3.70 -16.50 5.53
N ASN A 35 -3.31 -15.24 5.57
CA ASN A 35 -4.24 -14.11 5.44
C ASN A 35 -3.85 -13.09 4.37
N VAL A 36 -2.67 -13.18 3.76
CA VAL A 36 -2.30 -12.29 2.65
C VAL A 36 -3.26 -12.45 1.47
N THR A 37 -3.69 -11.32 0.92
CA THR A 37 -4.57 -11.24 -0.26
C THR A 37 -3.94 -10.41 -1.38
N ARG A 38 -2.85 -9.69 -1.11
CA ARG A 38 -2.14 -8.91 -2.13
C ARG A 38 -0.63 -8.92 -1.87
N VAL A 39 0.15 -9.10 -2.93
CA VAL A 39 1.61 -9.18 -2.90
C VAL A 39 2.19 -8.30 -4.00
N PHE A 40 2.89 -7.25 -3.59
CA PHE A 40 3.62 -6.38 -4.49
C PHE A 40 5.05 -6.90 -4.69
N HIS A 41 5.63 -6.60 -5.84
CA HIS A 41 6.93 -7.12 -6.20
C HIS A 41 7.80 -6.12 -6.99
N THR A 42 8.99 -6.54 -7.37
CA THR A 42 9.97 -5.72 -8.10
C THR A 42 9.62 -5.48 -9.58
N GLY A 43 8.75 -6.31 -10.17
CA GLY A 43 8.15 -6.03 -11.48
C GLY A 43 7.00 -5.01 -11.39
N PRO A 44 6.53 -4.47 -12.52
CA PRO A 44 5.32 -3.64 -12.54
C PRO A 44 4.11 -4.49 -12.18
N GLY A 45 3.40 -4.14 -11.11
CA GLY A 45 2.15 -4.80 -10.74
C GLY A 45 2.14 -5.53 -9.40
N SER A 46 1.19 -6.47 -9.26
CA SER A 46 0.99 -7.26 -8.05
C SER A 46 0.22 -8.55 -8.30
N PHE A 47 0.37 -9.50 -7.38
CA PHE A 47 -0.51 -10.67 -7.28
C PHE A 47 -1.63 -10.35 -6.29
N GLU A 48 -2.87 -10.56 -6.68
CA GLU A 48 -4.06 -10.26 -5.88
C GLU A 48 -5.03 -11.45 -5.85
N GLN A 49 -5.48 -11.81 -4.65
CA GLN A 49 -6.55 -12.77 -4.45
C GLN A 49 -7.88 -12.07 -4.72
N THR A 50 -8.61 -12.54 -5.73
CA THR A 50 -9.89 -11.92 -6.14
C THR A 50 -11.10 -12.69 -5.62
N GLU A 51 -10.97 -14.01 -5.49
CA GLU A 51 -11.98 -14.91 -4.95
C GLU A 51 -11.27 -15.96 -4.08
N ASN A 52 -12.03 -16.72 -3.28
CA ASN A 52 -11.42 -17.77 -2.47
C ASN A 52 -10.71 -18.79 -3.37
N GLY A 53 -9.41 -18.95 -3.18
CA GLY A 53 -8.57 -19.83 -3.98
C GLY A 53 -8.26 -19.33 -5.40
N ARG A 54 -8.57 -18.09 -5.76
CA ARG A 54 -8.25 -17.52 -7.08
C ARG A 54 -7.38 -16.28 -6.98
N TRP A 55 -6.31 -16.28 -7.76
CA TRP A 55 -5.33 -15.20 -7.81
C TRP A 55 -5.19 -14.64 -9.22
N ILE A 56 -4.94 -13.34 -9.30
CA ILE A 56 -4.68 -12.63 -10.54
C ILE A 56 -3.37 -11.86 -10.38
N GLU A 57 -2.51 -11.93 -11.37
CA GLU A 57 -1.41 -10.99 -11.53
C GLU A 57 -1.93 -9.79 -12.34
N PHE A 58 -1.94 -8.62 -11.71
CA PHE A 58 -2.28 -7.36 -12.33
C PHE A 58 -1.01 -6.60 -12.68
N GLY A 59 -1.02 -5.94 -13.84
CA GLY A 59 -0.05 -4.89 -14.15
C GLY A 59 -0.23 -3.69 -13.23
N ASP A 60 0.74 -2.79 -13.24
CA ASP A 60 0.63 -1.52 -12.53
C ASP A 60 -0.51 -0.64 -13.09
N ASP A 61 -0.86 -0.79 -14.37
CA ASP A 61 -2.02 -0.18 -15.01
C ASP A 61 -3.39 -0.78 -14.57
N GLY A 62 -3.38 -1.86 -13.79
CA GLY A 62 -4.57 -2.62 -13.39
C GLY A 62 -5.07 -3.60 -14.45
N ARG A 63 -4.32 -3.81 -15.53
CA ARG A 63 -4.66 -4.83 -16.53
C ARG A 63 -4.45 -6.22 -15.94
N LEU A 64 -5.41 -7.10 -16.13
CA LEU A 64 -5.26 -8.51 -15.85
C LEU A 64 -4.19 -9.09 -16.78
N ILE A 65 -3.09 -9.58 -16.20
CA ILE A 65 -2.00 -10.22 -16.93
C ILE A 65 -2.23 -11.73 -16.95
N HIS A 66 -2.32 -12.34 -15.77
CA HIS A 66 -2.42 -13.79 -15.61
C HIS A 66 -3.40 -14.19 -14.51
N GLN A 67 -4.01 -15.36 -14.64
CA GLN A 67 -4.91 -15.93 -13.64
C GLN A 67 -4.36 -17.25 -13.13
N PHE A 68 -4.56 -17.50 -11.85
CA PHE A 68 -4.06 -18.68 -11.18
C PHE A 68 -5.08 -19.24 -10.20
N GLU A 69 -5.09 -20.57 -10.09
CA GLU A 69 -5.73 -21.31 -9.03
C GLU A 69 -4.75 -21.52 -7.89
N GLU A 70 -5.18 -21.25 -6.66
CA GLU A 70 -4.41 -21.60 -5.47
C GLU A 70 -4.49 -23.12 -5.22
N ARG A 71 -3.33 -23.76 -5.06
CA ARG A 71 -3.22 -25.20 -4.81
C ARG A 71 -2.93 -25.50 -3.35
N ARG A 72 -2.12 -24.66 -2.71
CA ARG A 72 -1.68 -24.86 -1.33
C ARG A 72 -1.30 -23.54 -0.70
N ARG A 73 -1.55 -23.43 0.61
CA ARG A 73 -1.19 -22.26 1.41
C ARG A 73 -0.80 -22.67 2.82
N ASP A 74 0.22 -22.02 3.36
CA ASP A 74 0.59 -22.03 4.77
C ASP A 74 1.06 -20.64 5.22
N ALA A 75 1.68 -20.51 6.40
CA ALA A 75 2.17 -19.24 6.92
C ALA A 75 3.23 -18.56 6.05
N ASN A 76 3.99 -19.34 5.29
CA ASN A 76 5.21 -18.89 4.63
C ASN A 76 5.07 -18.90 3.12
N ARG A 77 4.21 -19.76 2.56
CA ARG A 77 4.17 -19.97 1.12
C ARG A 77 2.74 -20.15 0.61
N ILE A 78 2.51 -19.61 -0.58
CA ILE A 78 1.32 -19.87 -1.40
C ILE A 78 1.80 -20.49 -2.71
N GLU A 79 1.14 -21.56 -3.13
CA GLU A 79 1.36 -22.23 -4.39
C GLU A 79 0.18 -21.97 -5.32
N LEU A 80 0.49 -21.41 -6.48
CA LEU A 80 -0.45 -21.01 -7.52
C LEU A 80 -0.19 -21.86 -8.77
N PHE A 81 -1.25 -22.15 -9.51
CA PHE A 81 -1.19 -22.89 -10.76
C PHE A 81 -2.00 -22.20 -11.84
N ASP A 82 -1.35 -21.93 -12.97
CA ASP A 82 -2.02 -21.49 -14.18
C ASP A 82 -2.30 -22.71 -15.06
N THR A 83 -3.55 -23.16 -15.06
CA THR A 83 -4.03 -24.32 -15.82
C THR A 83 -3.89 -24.13 -17.33
N SER A 84 -3.96 -22.90 -17.82
CA SER A 84 -3.88 -22.58 -19.26
C SER A 84 -2.47 -22.73 -19.82
N ARG A 85 -1.45 -22.57 -18.96
CA ARG A 85 -0.02 -22.66 -19.34
C ARG A 85 0.71 -23.84 -18.71
N GLY A 86 0.08 -24.55 -17.78
CA GLY A 86 0.73 -25.56 -16.96
C GLY A 86 1.85 -25.00 -16.09
N VAL A 87 1.78 -23.73 -15.69
CA VAL A 87 2.83 -23.04 -14.93
C VAL A 87 2.49 -23.05 -13.45
N ARG A 88 3.47 -23.39 -12.62
CA ARG A 88 3.38 -23.30 -11.15
C ARG A 88 4.15 -22.08 -10.65
N VAL A 89 3.56 -21.33 -9.74
CA VAL A 89 4.17 -20.16 -9.12
C VAL A 89 4.15 -20.33 -7.61
N TRP A 90 5.25 -20.02 -6.94
CA TRP A 90 5.36 -20.00 -5.49
C TRP A 90 5.63 -18.58 -5.02
N ILE A 91 4.76 -18.10 -4.16
CA ILE A 91 4.93 -16.85 -3.42
C ILE A 91 5.47 -17.24 -2.04
N ASP A 92 6.78 -17.09 -1.82
CA ASP A 92 7.43 -17.38 -0.54
C ASP A 92 7.64 -16.08 0.25
N LEU A 93 6.82 -15.89 1.29
CA LEU A 93 6.85 -14.73 2.17
C LEU A 93 8.02 -14.76 3.15
N ARG A 94 8.57 -15.94 3.45
CA ARG A 94 9.70 -16.09 4.35
C ARG A 94 10.99 -15.63 3.65
N THR A 95 11.20 -16.04 2.41
CA THR A 95 12.37 -15.61 1.61
C THR A 95 12.12 -14.31 0.83
N ARG A 96 10.86 -13.83 0.77
CA ARG A 96 10.41 -12.68 -0.03
C ARG A 96 10.68 -12.85 -1.52
N GLU A 97 10.37 -14.02 -2.04
CA GLU A 97 10.61 -14.37 -3.44
C GLU A 97 9.36 -14.94 -4.08
N ILE A 98 9.12 -14.52 -5.32
CA ILE A 98 8.14 -15.12 -6.21
C ILE A 98 8.94 -15.91 -7.25
N SER A 99 8.78 -17.23 -7.24
CA SER A 99 9.43 -18.12 -8.20
C SER A 99 8.39 -18.89 -9.01
N GLY A 100 8.79 -19.42 -10.16
CA GLY A 100 7.88 -20.24 -10.96
C GLY A 100 8.61 -21.24 -11.83
N ALA A 101 7.89 -22.28 -12.23
CA ALA A 101 8.37 -23.34 -13.11
C ALA A 101 7.27 -23.71 -14.13
N PRO A 102 7.62 -23.96 -15.39
CA PRO A 102 6.71 -24.62 -16.33
C PRO A 102 6.42 -26.06 -15.88
N ALA A 103 5.41 -26.70 -16.49
CA ALA A 103 5.04 -28.08 -16.19
C ALA A 103 6.22 -29.05 -16.26
N PHE A 104 7.13 -28.79 -17.20
CA PHE A 104 8.38 -29.52 -17.38
C PHE A 104 9.51 -28.52 -17.44
N GLY A 105 10.30 -28.42 -16.37
CA GLY A 105 11.46 -27.53 -16.31
C GLY A 105 11.84 -27.14 -14.89
N SER A 106 12.92 -26.37 -14.79
CA SER A 106 13.47 -25.92 -13.52
C SER A 106 12.77 -24.67 -12.99
N THR A 107 12.77 -24.53 -11.66
CA THR A 107 12.29 -23.32 -10.98
C THR A 107 13.22 -22.14 -11.26
N ARG A 108 12.64 -20.97 -11.51
CA ARG A 108 13.35 -19.69 -11.65
C ARG A 108 12.75 -18.63 -10.74
N LEU A 109 13.60 -17.74 -10.22
CA LEU A 109 13.14 -16.51 -9.57
C LEU A 109 12.48 -15.62 -10.61
N LEU A 110 11.25 -15.19 -10.36
CA LEU A 110 10.51 -14.24 -11.20
C LEU A 110 10.67 -12.83 -10.65
N TYR A 111 10.33 -12.64 -9.38
CA TYR A 111 10.34 -11.34 -8.72
C TYR A 111 10.75 -11.45 -7.25
N ARG A 112 11.19 -10.33 -6.66
CA ARG A 112 11.29 -10.19 -5.20
C ARG A 112 10.05 -9.49 -4.67
N ILE A 113 9.58 -9.92 -3.51
CA ILE A 113 8.42 -9.32 -2.82
C ILE A 113 8.87 -8.01 -2.17
N THR A 114 8.15 -6.94 -2.49
CA THR A 114 8.40 -5.60 -1.95
C THR A 114 7.44 -5.25 -0.83
N ASP A 115 6.19 -5.71 -0.90
CA ASP A 115 5.19 -5.48 0.15
C ASP A 115 4.07 -6.53 0.12
N ILE A 116 3.35 -6.67 1.23
CA ILE A 116 2.22 -7.60 1.38
C ILE A 116 1.05 -6.97 2.15
N ASP A 117 -0.17 -7.30 1.74
CA ASP A 117 -1.39 -6.83 2.38
C ASP A 117 -2.39 -7.99 2.54
N ALA A 118 -3.07 -8.03 3.68
CA ALA A 118 -4.11 -9.01 3.98
C ALA A 118 -5.50 -8.60 3.51
N GLY A 119 -5.68 -7.36 3.03
CA GLY A 119 -6.96 -6.82 2.59
C GLY A 119 -7.96 -6.78 3.76
N GLN A 120 -8.64 -5.66 3.98
CA GLN A 120 -9.74 -5.69 4.95
C GLN A 120 -10.84 -6.62 4.43
N ARG A 121 -11.06 -7.74 5.14
CA ARG A 121 -12.13 -8.71 4.88
C ARG A 121 -13.44 -7.97 4.56
N GLY A 122 -13.95 -8.11 3.35
CA GLY A 122 -15.38 -7.95 3.06
C GLY A 122 -15.95 -6.52 2.89
N ARG A 123 -15.37 -5.67 2.03
CA ARG A 123 -16.19 -4.70 1.27
C ARG A 123 -15.90 -4.86 -0.21
N GLY A 124 -16.88 -5.46 -0.88
CA GLY A 124 -16.75 -6.05 -2.20
C GLY A 124 -16.27 -5.09 -3.26
N TRP A 125 -15.24 -5.53 -3.98
CA TRP A 125 -15.06 -5.25 -5.39
C TRP A 125 -16.17 -5.94 -6.20
N ARG A 126 -17.41 -5.47 -6.03
CA ARG A 126 -18.41 -5.57 -7.09
C ARG A 126 -18.34 -4.26 -7.84
N GLY A 127 -17.74 -4.30 -9.03
CA GLY A 127 -17.99 -3.26 -10.01
C GLY A 127 -19.51 -3.09 -10.15
N ARG A 128 -20.04 -1.93 -9.73
CA ARG A 128 -21.34 -1.47 -10.20
C ARG A 128 -21.19 -1.19 -11.69
N ARG A 129 -21.47 -2.21 -12.49
CA ARG A 129 -21.80 -2.08 -13.90
C ARG A 129 -23.31 -1.84 -13.96
N GLY A 130 -23.71 -0.64 -14.39
CA GLY A 130 -25.04 -0.37 -14.95
C GLY A 130 -26.15 0.03 -13.99
N GLY A 131 -26.67 1.25 -14.21
CA GLY A 131 -28.11 1.55 -14.26
C GLY A 131 -28.93 1.46 -12.97
N ASP A 132 -29.14 2.61 -12.32
CA ASP A 132 -30.42 2.91 -11.67
C ASP A 132 -30.83 4.31 -12.12
N ASN A 133 -31.50 4.36 -13.26
CA ASN A 133 -32.34 5.49 -13.64
C ASN A 133 -33.66 5.26 -12.90
N GLY A 134 -33.81 5.86 -11.73
CA GLY A 134 -35.01 5.78 -10.90
C GLY A 134 -35.46 7.18 -10.53
N GLY A 135 -36.20 7.82 -11.43
CA GLY A 135 -36.98 9.00 -11.10
C GLY A 135 -38.13 8.65 -10.15
N GLY A 136 -38.54 9.63 -9.35
CA GLY A 136 -39.80 9.58 -8.61
C GLY A 136 -39.69 10.09 -7.18
N TRP A 137 -39.79 11.42 -7.00
CA TRP A 137 -40.64 12.01 -5.96
C TRP A 137 -41.30 13.25 -6.55
N ASP A 138 -42.63 13.24 -6.48
CA ASP A 138 -43.56 14.08 -7.20
C ASP A 138 -43.59 15.56 -6.80
N ARG A 139 -43.94 16.39 -7.80
CA ARG A 139 -44.73 17.64 -7.80
C ARG A 139 -44.89 18.45 -6.49
N GLY A 140 -44.24 19.63 -6.47
CA GLY A 140 -44.76 20.99 -6.23
C GLY A 140 -45.75 21.32 -5.10
N ASN A 141 -45.46 22.37 -4.30
CA ASN A 141 -46.19 23.67 -4.20
C ASN A 141 -45.83 24.48 -2.91
N GLY A 142 -45.40 25.74 -3.10
CA GLY A 142 -45.61 26.99 -2.34
C GLY A 142 -45.65 27.09 -0.80
N GLY A 143 -44.91 28.08 -0.23
CA GLY A 143 -45.25 28.70 1.07
C GLY A 143 -44.19 29.60 1.76
N ARG A 144 -44.33 30.94 1.60
CA ARG A 144 -44.03 32.12 2.48
C ARG A 144 -42.98 32.08 3.63
N GLY A 145 -42.10 33.11 3.70
CA GLY A 145 -41.11 33.43 4.78
C GLY A 145 -41.71 34.01 6.09
N PRO A 146 -41.05 34.90 6.91
CA PRO A 146 -39.75 35.61 6.72
C PRO A 146 -38.88 35.92 8.02
N ASP A 147 -37.75 36.64 7.82
CA ASP A 147 -37.01 37.62 8.67
C ASP A 147 -36.04 37.31 9.87
N ARG A 148 -34.90 38.05 9.83
CA ARG A 148 -34.11 38.76 10.90
C ARG A 148 -32.68 38.29 11.33
N GLY A 149 -31.67 39.02 10.80
CA GLY A 149 -30.78 39.90 11.61
C GLY A 149 -29.51 39.35 12.33
N PRO A 150 -28.53 40.21 12.70
CA PRO A 150 -27.08 39.91 12.55
C PRO A 150 -26.18 39.97 13.84
N ASN A 151 -25.01 39.32 13.74
CA ASN A 151 -23.68 39.58 14.39
C ASN A 151 -23.45 39.61 15.92
N ARG A 152 -22.51 38.77 16.41
CA ARG A 152 -21.48 38.93 17.49
C ARG A 152 -20.84 37.54 17.68
N GLY A 153 -19.53 37.27 17.74
CA GLY A 153 -18.28 37.98 17.98
C GLY A 153 -17.16 36.90 18.09
N PRO A 154 -15.89 37.26 18.30
CA PRO A 154 -14.75 36.56 17.70
C PRO A 154 -13.99 35.65 18.67
N ASP A 155 -13.46 34.51 18.21
CA ASP A 155 -12.21 33.96 18.74
C ASP A 155 -11.53 32.96 17.77
N ARG A 156 -10.42 33.44 17.19
CA ARG A 156 -9.11 32.78 16.98
C ARG A 156 -9.02 31.54 16.08
N GLY A 157 -8.71 31.83 14.79
CA GLY A 157 -7.72 31.20 13.88
C GLY A 157 -7.60 29.68 13.81
N ASN A 158 -7.46 29.00 12.66
CA ASN A 158 -7.06 29.32 11.29
C ASN A 158 -7.18 27.96 10.54
N GLY A 159 -7.86 27.72 9.43
CA GLY A 159 -8.67 28.43 8.43
C GLY A 159 -8.94 27.40 7.30
N GLY A 160 -10.04 27.35 6.56
CA GLY A 160 -11.29 28.10 6.57
C GLY A 160 -12.41 27.27 5.92
N SER A 161 -13.65 27.71 6.10
CA SER A 161 -14.85 27.18 5.47
C SER A 161 -15.00 27.72 4.04
N GLY A 162 -15.04 26.82 3.06
CA GLY A 162 -15.40 27.16 1.68
C GLY A 162 -16.25 26.05 1.08
N TRP A 163 -17.52 26.33 0.83
CA TRP A 163 -18.39 25.49 0.02
C TRP A 163 -17.84 25.42 -1.41
N GLY A 164 -16.96 24.43 -1.65
CA GLY A 164 -16.19 24.26 -2.89
C GLY A 164 -15.07 23.20 -2.83
N ARG A 165 -15.29 22.13 -2.03
CA ARG A 165 -14.76 20.74 -2.03
C ARG A 165 -13.33 20.36 -2.45
N GLU A 166 -12.35 21.24 -2.65
CA GLU A 166 -10.95 20.76 -2.81
C GLU A 166 -10.35 20.34 -1.46
N SER A 167 -10.20 19.03 -1.21
CA SER A 167 -9.55 18.51 0.00
C SER A 167 -8.33 17.68 -0.36
N THR A 168 -7.19 17.96 0.27
CA THR A 168 -5.93 17.25 0.02
C THR A 168 -5.62 16.32 1.19
N ARG A 169 -5.26 15.06 0.91
CA ARG A 169 -4.95 14.05 1.94
C ARG A 169 -3.73 13.23 1.57
N SER A 170 -2.94 12.85 2.57
CA SER A 170 -1.84 11.89 2.43
C SER A 170 -2.36 10.45 2.56
N ILE A 171 -2.08 9.62 1.56
CA ILE A 171 -2.58 8.24 1.45
C ILE A 171 -1.41 7.28 1.36
N GLU A 172 -1.37 6.28 2.24
CA GLU A 172 -0.35 5.24 2.27
C GLU A 172 -0.42 4.35 1.01
N VAL A 173 0.74 4.06 0.40
CA VAL A 173 0.80 3.29 -0.87
C VAL A 173 1.87 2.20 -0.94
N GLY A 174 2.41 1.77 0.21
CA GLY A 174 3.57 0.87 0.20
C GLY A 174 4.89 1.65 0.11
N PRO A 175 6.04 0.96 0.04
CA PRO A 175 7.32 1.60 -0.17
C PRO A 175 7.37 2.23 -1.57
N ILE A 176 7.81 3.48 -1.67
CA ILE A 176 8.19 4.11 -2.95
C ILE A 176 9.73 4.19 -3.00
N TRP A 177 10.31 3.71 -4.10
CA TRP A 177 11.77 3.63 -4.25
C TRP A 177 12.40 4.86 -4.90
N ASN A 178 11.66 5.56 -5.76
CA ASN A 178 12.11 6.75 -6.47
C ASN A 178 10.90 7.50 -7.06
N GLN A 179 11.16 8.66 -7.67
CA GLN A 179 10.14 9.50 -8.28
C GLN A 179 9.29 8.76 -9.33
N ARG A 180 9.91 7.91 -10.16
CA ARG A 180 9.20 7.15 -11.21
C ARG A 180 8.23 6.11 -10.62
N ASP A 181 8.65 5.45 -9.53
CA ASP A 181 7.77 4.54 -8.77
C ASP A 181 6.61 5.31 -8.10
N ALA A 182 6.87 6.54 -7.63
CA ALA A 182 5.83 7.43 -7.12
C ALA A 182 4.83 7.81 -8.21
N GLU A 183 5.30 8.18 -9.39
CA GLU A 183 4.45 8.52 -10.54
C GLU A 183 3.47 7.40 -10.85
N THR A 184 3.94 6.16 -10.88
CA THR A 184 3.08 5.01 -11.10
C THR A 184 2.14 4.78 -9.91
N LYS A 185 2.67 4.58 -8.69
CA LYS A 185 1.86 4.18 -7.52
C LYS A 185 0.85 5.26 -7.11
N CYS A 186 1.30 6.51 -7.05
CA CYS A 186 0.47 7.62 -6.61
C CYS A 186 -0.58 8.00 -7.65
N ALA A 187 -0.25 7.99 -8.95
CA ALA A 187 -1.25 8.25 -9.99
C ALA A 187 -2.33 7.16 -10.02
N ASN A 188 -1.93 5.88 -9.88
CA ASN A 188 -2.88 4.77 -9.80
C ASN A 188 -3.79 4.87 -8.57
N LYS A 189 -3.21 5.17 -7.40
CA LYS A 189 -3.98 5.36 -6.15
C LYS A 189 -4.93 6.56 -6.24
N ALA A 190 -4.48 7.67 -6.83
CA ALA A 190 -5.34 8.84 -7.05
C ALA A 190 -6.53 8.51 -7.96
N ARG A 191 -6.28 7.82 -9.08
CA ARG A 191 -7.32 7.35 -10.00
C ARG A 191 -8.33 6.43 -9.31
N GLU A 192 -7.86 5.51 -8.46
CA GLU A 192 -8.70 4.61 -7.66
C GLU A 192 -9.68 5.36 -6.76
N MET A 193 -9.21 6.43 -6.10
CA MET A 193 -10.03 7.20 -5.15
C MET A 193 -10.79 8.37 -5.78
N ARG A 194 -10.79 8.49 -7.12
CA ARG A 194 -11.37 9.63 -7.85
C ARG A 194 -10.78 10.97 -7.40
N GLY A 195 -9.53 10.94 -6.98
CA GLY A 195 -8.73 12.12 -6.70
C GLY A 195 -7.68 12.32 -7.78
N GLU A 196 -6.83 13.29 -7.55
CA GLU A 196 -5.70 13.60 -8.41
C GLU A 196 -4.44 13.68 -7.56
N TRP A 197 -3.38 13.00 -8.01
CA TRP A 197 -2.12 13.05 -7.31
C TRP A 197 -1.50 14.43 -7.53
N THR A 198 -1.06 15.08 -6.45
CA THR A 198 -0.49 16.44 -6.54
C THR A 198 0.96 16.45 -7.05
N GLY A 199 1.55 15.28 -7.28
CA GLY A 199 2.97 15.11 -7.54
C GLY A 199 3.81 14.96 -6.27
N GLN A 200 3.22 15.20 -5.09
CA GLN A 200 3.92 15.08 -3.81
C GLN A 200 3.82 13.67 -3.26
N TRP A 201 4.94 13.15 -2.79
CA TRP A 201 5.03 11.92 -2.04
C TRP A 201 6.13 12.04 -0.99
N SER A 202 6.04 11.22 0.05
CA SER A 202 7.07 11.19 1.09
C SER A 202 7.19 9.79 1.66
N THR A 203 8.42 9.39 1.97
CA THR A 203 8.68 8.15 2.69
C THR A 203 8.47 8.38 4.18
N THR A 204 7.46 7.73 4.75
CA THR A 204 7.18 7.78 6.19
C THR A 204 7.97 6.73 6.96
N VAL A 205 8.26 5.58 6.33
CA VAL A 205 9.11 4.52 6.89
C VAL A 205 10.03 3.99 5.79
N GLN A 206 11.34 4.19 5.96
CA GLN A 206 12.35 3.82 4.96
C GLN A 206 12.19 2.36 4.48
N GLY A 207 12.05 2.17 3.17
CA GLY A 207 11.93 0.86 2.53
C GLY A 207 10.67 0.07 2.91
N ARG A 208 9.70 0.69 3.58
CA ARG A 208 8.45 0.03 4.01
C ARG A 208 7.20 0.82 3.65
N MET A 209 7.20 2.14 3.83
CA MET A 209 6.00 2.95 3.66
C MET A 209 6.31 4.33 3.13
N SER A 210 5.55 4.73 2.13
CA SER A 210 5.46 6.08 1.62
C SER A 210 4.00 6.48 1.48
N VAL A 211 3.75 7.78 1.51
CA VAL A 211 2.44 8.39 1.30
C VAL A 211 2.43 9.20 0.02
N CYS A 212 1.30 9.20 -0.67
CA CYS A 212 1.01 10.07 -1.80
C CYS A 212 0.03 11.15 -1.35
N GLU A 213 0.28 12.39 -1.75
CA GLU A 213 -0.66 13.47 -1.50
C GLU A 213 -1.68 13.57 -2.64
N ILE A 214 -2.96 13.45 -2.31
CA ILE A 214 -4.05 13.35 -3.30
C ILE A 214 -5.12 14.41 -3.00
N ARG A 215 -5.47 15.17 -4.04
CA ARG A 215 -6.54 16.17 -4.02
C ARG A 215 -7.87 15.55 -4.47
N PHE A 216 -8.95 15.85 -3.76
CA PHE A 216 -10.32 15.43 -4.06
C PHE A 216 -11.15 16.67 -4.37
N ARG A 217 -12.12 16.57 -5.28
CA ARG A 217 -13.02 17.66 -5.69
C ARG A 217 -14.48 17.24 -5.60
#